data_AF-A0A8T2PDE5-F1
#
_entry.id   AF-A0A8T2PDE5-F1
#
_cell.length_a   1.000
_cell.length_b   1.000
_cell.length_c   1.000
_cell.angle_alpha   90.00
_cell.angle_beta   90.00
_cell.angle_gamma   90.00
#
_symmetry.space_group_name_H-M   'P 1'
#
loop_
_entity.id
_entity.type
_entity.pdbx_description
1 polymer ?
#
loop_
_entity_poly.entity_id
_entity_poly.type
_entity_poly.pdbx_seq_one_letter_code
_entity_poly.pdbx_strand_id
1 'polypeptide(L)'
;VRNPFSVSVFEDHVYWSTQEKGEVFRQDKFGKGKKTKLLTTGPWLTQVSVYQQQKYNSIAMRNPCKGTCSHLCLLRPGGYTCACPEGTSFISGSSTECDAGFDPPPTMPPPCRCQNGGTCYFDDNQALC
;
A
#
# COMPACT_ATOMS: atom_id res chain seq x y z
N VAL A 1 18.03 -24.02 9.67
CA VAL A 1 17.26 -22.81 10.04
C VAL A 1 15.98 -23.36 10.60
N ARG A 2 15.75 -23.23 11.92
CA ARG A 2 14.46 -23.59 12.51
C ARG A 2 13.67 -22.29 12.61
N ASN A 3 12.41 -22.32 12.17
CA ASN A 3 11.44 -21.21 12.28
C ASN A 3 11.71 -19.95 11.44
N PRO A 4 11.66 -20.04 10.08
CA PRO A 4 11.57 -18.85 9.24
C PRO A 4 10.25 -18.11 9.49
N PHE A 5 10.28 -16.78 9.60
CA PHE A 5 9.10 -15.95 9.92
C PHE A 5 8.60 -15.12 8.74
N SER A 6 9.51 -14.44 8.04
CA SER A 6 9.20 -13.62 6.87
C SER A 6 10.18 -13.91 5.73
N VAL A 7 9.71 -13.76 4.49
CA VAL A 7 10.50 -14.01 3.28
C VAL A 7 10.27 -12.90 2.24
N SER A 8 11.33 -12.52 1.55
CA SER A 8 11.27 -11.66 0.37
C SER A 8 12.21 -12.20 -0.70
N VAL A 9 11.81 -12.08 -1.96
CA VAL A 9 12.62 -12.49 -3.11
C VAL A 9 12.97 -11.26 -3.94
N PHE A 10 14.21 -11.21 -4.43
CA PHE A 10 14.65 -10.23 -5.40
C PHE A 10 15.79 -10.82 -6.24
N GLU A 11 15.71 -10.65 -7.57
CA GLU A 11 16.62 -11.26 -8.54
C GLU A 11 16.77 -12.78 -8.33
N ASP A 12 18.00 -13.24 -8.11
CA ASP A 12 18.33 -14.65 -7.88
C ASP A 12 18.39 -15.02 -6.41
N HIS A 13 18.02 -14.11 -5.50
CA HIS A 13 18.17 -14.33 -4.06
C HIS A 13 16.84 -14.38 -3.31
N VAL A 14 16.78 -15.29 -2.35
CA VAL A 14 15.76 -15.34 -1.30
C VAL A 14 16.36 -14.78 -0.02
N TYR A 15 15.60 -13.90 0.62
CA TYR A 15 15.90 -13.28 1.90
C TYR A 15 14.86 -13.74 2.90
N TRP A 16 15.27 -14.24 4.06
CA TRP A 16 14.33 -14.66 5.08
C TRP A 16 14.82 -14.34 6.48
N SER A 17 13.88 -14.14 7.40
CA SER A 17 14.16 -13.87 8.80
C SER A 17 13.86 -15.06 9.71
N THR A 18 14.53 -15.14 10.86
CA THR A 18 14.21 -16.08 11.94
C THR A 18 13.46 -15.41 13.07
N GLN A 19 12.45 -16.09 13.62
CA GLN A 19 11.61 -15.53 14.69
C GLN A 19 12.36 -15.33 16.01
N GLU A 20 13.16 -16.33 16.41
CA GLU A 20 13.79 -16.37 17.74
C GLU A 20 14.87 -15.31 17.94
N LYS A 21 15.67 -15.05 16.90
CA LYS A 21 16.86 -14.18 16.98
C LYS A 21 16.78 -12.95 16.08
N GLY A 22 15.77 -12.87 15.22
CA GLY A 22 15.69 -11.85 14.16
C GLY A 22 16.91 -11.84 13.26
N GLU A 23 17.44 -13.02 12.92
CA GLU A 23 18.53 -13.13 11.97
C GLU A 23 17.97 -13.08 10.55
N VAL A 24 18.56 -12.27 9.69
CA VAL A 24 18.22 -12.23 8.27
C VAL A 24 19.28 -12.97 7.48
N PHE A 25 18.85 -13.92 6.66
CA PHE A 25 19.70 -14.72 5.78
C PHE A 25 19.41 -14.41 4.32
N ARG A 26 20.41 -14.66 3.46
CA ARG A 26 20.34 -14.61 2.00
C ARG A 26 20.90 -15.89 1.42
N GLN A 27 20.26 -16.42 0.39
CA GLN A 27 20.78 -17.50 -0.45
C GLN A 27 20.22 -17.38 -1.87
N ASP A 28 20.89 -17.97 -2.85
CA ASP A 28 20.33 -18.21 -4.18
C ASP A 28 18.99 -18.98 -4.09
N LYS A 29 18.00 -18.57 -4.88
CA LYS A 29 16.63 -19.10 -4.85
C LYS A 29 16.51 -20.56 -5.30
N PHE A 30 17.50 -21.06 -6.03
CA PHE A 30 17.60 -22.47 -6.44
C PHE A 30 18.60 -23.25 -5.58
N GLY A 31 19.05 -22.68 -4.46
CA GLY A 31 19.93 -23.34 -3.50
C GLY A 31 21.40 -23.36 -3.90
N LYS A 32 21.80 -22.64 -4.95
CA LYS A 32 23.20 -22.58 -5.37
C LYS A 32 24.05 -21.79 -4.36
N GLY A 33 25.30 -22.23 -4.17
CA GLY A 33 26.25 -21.53 -3.30
C GLY A 33 25.88 -21.60 -1.81
N LYS A 34 26.43 -20.65 -1.04
CA LYS A 34 26.38 -20.67 0.43
C LYS A 34 25.30 -19.72 0.95
N LYS A 35 24.57 -20.19 1.97
CA LYS A 35 23.71 -19.36 2.80
C LYS A 35 24.57 -18.36 3.60
N THR A 36 24.26 -17.08 3.47
CA THR A 36 24.95 -15.98 4.17
C THR A 36 24.00 -15.33 5.17
N LYS A 37 24.49 -15.06 6.39
CA LYS A 37 23.78 -14.22 7.36
C LYS A 37 24.10 -12.76 7.04
N LEU A 38 23.09 -11.93 6.84
CA LEU A 38 23.26 -10.51 6.53
C LEU A 38 23.37 -9.69 7.81
N LEU A 39 22.46 -9.91 8.75
CA LEU A 39 22.35 -9.13 9.97
C LEU A 39 21.54 -9.87 11.04
N THR A 40 21.62 -9.35 12.25
CA THR A 40 20.81 -9.77 13.40
C THR A 40 20.20 -8.52 14.01
N THR A 41 18.89 -8.37 13.97
CA THR A 41 18.19 -7.21 14.56
C THR A 41 17.83 -7.41 16.03
N GLY A 42 17.85 -8.66 16.51
CA GLY A 42 17.28 -9.04 17.79
C GLY A 42 15.91 -9.69 17.64
N PRO A 43 15.35 -10.24 18.72
CA PRO A 43 14.06 -10.93 18.70
C PRO A 43 12.94 -9.99 18.21
N TRP A 44 11.79 -10.57 17.82
CA TRP A 44 10.58 -9.83 17.38
C TRP A 44 10.66 -9.19 15.99
N LEU A 45 11.61 -9.59 15.14
CA LEU A 45 11.56 -9.16 13.74
C LEU A 45 10.37 -9.80 13.01
N THR A 46 9.44 -8.96 12.57
CA THR A 46 8.16 -9.40 11.97
C THR A 46 8.18 -9.51 10.45
N GLN A 47 8.94 -8.64 9.76
CA GLN A 47 8.92 -8.61 8.31
C GLN A 47 10.28 -8.28 7.72
N VAL A 48 10.62 -8.97 6.63
CA VAL A 48 11.70 -8.60 5.73
C VAL A 48 11.14 -8.35 4.34
N SER A 49 11.43 -7.17 3.79
CA SER A 49 10.99 -6.76 2.46
C SER A 49 12.14 -6.12 1.72
N VAL A 50 12.45 -6.62 0.52
CA VAL A 50 13.40 -5.96 -0.37
C VAL A 50 12.69 -4.78 -1.04
N TYR A 51 13.21 -3.58 -0.79
CA TYR A 51 12.82 -2.35 -1.47
C TYR A 51 13.79 -2.09 -2.63
N GLN A 52 13.30 -2.18 -3.85
CA GLN A 52 14.07 -1.87 -5.05
C GLN A 52 13.12 -1.39 -6.15
N GLN A 53 13.47 -0.30 -6.84
CA GLN A 53 12.60 0.32 -7.85
C GLN A 53 12.27 -0.65 -8.99
N GLN A 54 13.26 -1.43 -9.43
CA GLN A 54 13.10 -2.39 -10.52
C GLN A 54 12.22 -3.59 -10.16
N LYS A 55 12.08 -3.92 -8.86
CA LYS A 55 11.20 -5.01 -8.39
C LYS A 55 9.73 -4.74 -8.72
N TYR A 56 9.35 -3.48 -8.78
CA TYR A 56 7.98 -3.03 -9.00
C TYR A 56 7.78 -2.45 -10.40
N ASN A 57 8.74 -2.64 -11.30
CA ASN A 57 8.71 -2.03 -12.62
C ASN A 57 7.67 -2.73 -13.51
N SER A 58 6.42 -2.25 -13.43
CA SER A 58 5.29 -2.68 -14.26
C SER A 58 5.33 -2.14 -15.68
N ILE A 59 6.43 -1.51 -16.11
CA ILE A 59 6.59 -0.79 -17.39
C ILE A 59 6.22 -1.62 -18.62
N ALA A 60 6.23 -2.96 -18.55
CA ALA A 60 5.85 -3.81 -19.68
C ALA A 60 4.34 -4.10 -19.80
N MET A 61 3.51 -3.82 -18.79
CA MET A 61 2.09 -4.18 -18.80
C MET A 61 1.19 -2.96 -18.65
N ARG A 62 0.38 -2.67 -19.69
CA ARG A 62 -0.73 -1.72 -19.58
C ARG A 62 -1.65 -2.19 -18.46
N ASN A 63 -1.81 -1.39 -17.41
CA ASN A 63 -2.75 -1.68 -16.34
C ASN A 63 -4.19 -1.48 -16.84
N PRO A 64 -5.00 -2.54 -17.02
CA PRO A 64 -6.37 -2.42 -17.51
C PRO A 64 -7.32 -1.78 -16.49
N CYS A 65 -6.87 -1.55 -15.25
CA CYS A 65 -7.66 -0.89 -14.21
C CYS A 65 -7.61 0.64 -14.23
N LYS A 66 -6.78 1.23 -15.09
CA LYS A 66 -6.57 2.68 -15.09
C LYS A 66 -7.83 3.41 -15.60
N GLY A 67 -8.62 3.95 -14.68
CA GLY A 67 -9.83 4.73 -14.97
C GLY A 67 -11.06 3.89 -15.32
N THR A 68 -11.11 2.66 -14.83
CA THR A 68 -12.08 1.67 -15.31
C THR A 68 -13.19 1.34 -14.31
N CYS A 69 -12.88 1.36 -13.02
CA CYS A 69 -13.82 1.12 -11.93
C CYS A 69 -13.93 2.39 -11.10
N SER A 70 -15.11 2.67 -10.56
CA SER A 70 -15.35 3.77 -9.61
C SER A 70 -14.59 3.61 -8.30
N HIS A 71 -14.44 2.37 -7.81
CA HIS A 71 -13.84 2.06 -6.51
C HIS A 71 -12.66 1.09 -6.63
N LEU A 72 -12.93 -0.21 -6.57
CA LEU A 72 -11.88 -1.23 -6.58
C LEU A 72 -11.82 -1.93 -7.93
N CYS A 73 -10.62 -2.02 -8.52
CA CYS A 73 -10.37 -2.81 -9.72
C CYS A 73 -9.40 -3.95 -9.40
N LEU A 74 -9.87 -5.18 -9.60
CA LEU A 74 -9.13 -6.40 -9.30
C LEU A 74 -8.68 -7.07 -10.60
N LEU A 75 -7.36 -7.19 -10.79
CA LEU A 75 -6.78 -7.91 -11.91
C LEU A 75 -7.09 -9.41 -11.79
N ARG A 76 -7.51 -10.02 -12.89
CA ARG A 76 -7.74 -11.47 -13.00
C ARG A 76 -7.11 -12.00 -14.29
N PRO A 77 -6.81 -13.30 -14.40
CA PRO A 77 -6.39 -13.88 -15.67
C PRO A 77 -7.38 -13.49 -16.79
N GLY A 78 -6.87 -12.89 -17.87
CA GLY A 78 -7.67 -12.45 -19.00
C GLY A 78 -8.37 -11.08 -18.87
N GLY A 79 -8.23 -10.35 -17.76
CA GLY A 79 -8.82 -9.01 -17.66
C GLY A 79 -8.86 -8.43 -16.24
N TYR A 80 -9.98 -7.80 -15.91
CA TYR A 80 -10.21 -7.17 -14.62
C TYR A 80 -11.66 -7.36 -14.17
N THR A 81 -11.94 -7.07 -12.91
CA THR A 81 -13.31 -6.97 -12.39
C THR A 81 -13.39 -5.89 -11.35
N CYS A 82 -14.46 -5.11 -11.40
CA CYS A 82 -14.73 -4.11 -10.40
C CYS A 82 -15.35 -4.75 -9.16
N ALA A 83 -15.12 -4.14 -8.01
CA ALA A 83 -15.76 -4.49 -6.76
C ALA A 83 -16.16 -3.22 -6.02
N CYS A 84 -17.30 -3.30 -5.33
CA CYS A 84 -17.80 -2.21 -4.52
C CYS A 84 -17.39 -2.40 -3.05
N PRO A 85 -17.18 -1.29 -2.31
CA PRO A 85 -16.97 -1.35 -0.87
C PRO A 85 -18.08 -2.12 -0.15
N GLU A 86 -17.75 -2.62 1.05
CA GLU A 86 -18.74 -3.27 1.90
C GLU A 86 -19.94 -2.35 2.16
N GLY A 87 -21.15 -2.90 2.09
CA GLY A 87 -22.40 -2.14 2.26
C GLY A 87 -22.87 -1.37 1.03
N THR A 88 -22.18 -1.50 -0.12
CA THR A 88 -22.55 -0.85 -1.39
C THR A 88 -22.68 -1.88 -2.51
N SER A 89 -23.42 -1.52 -3.55
CA SER A 89 -23.70 -2.36 -4.71
C SER A 89 -23.39 -1.61 -6.01
N PHE A 90 -23.45 -2.29 -7.15
CA PHE A 90 -23.36 -1.60 -8.42
C PHE A 90 -24.64 -0.82 -8.68
N ILE A 91 -24.50 0.37 -9.28
CA ILE A 91 -25.65 1.09 -9.83
C ILE A 91 -26.35 0.19 -10.85
N SER A 92 -27.69 0.20 -10.88
CA SER A 92 -28.49 -0.61 -11.78
C SER A 92 -28.01 -0.55 -13.23
N GLY A 93 -27.55 -1.70 -13.77
CA GLY A 93 -27.05 -1.82 -15.14
C GLY A 93 -25.56 -1.49 -15.32
N SER A 94 -24.87 -1.05 -14.27
CA SER A 94 -23.43 -0.85 -14.27
C SER A 94 -22.70 -2.08 -13.72
N SER A 95 -21.49 -2.32 -14.23
CA SER A 95 -20.54 -3.30 -13.68
C SER A 95 -19.23 -2.65 -13.24
N THR A 96 -19.19 -1.31 -13.21
CA THR A 96 -17.99 -0.51 -12.96
C THR A 96 -18.23 0.61 -11.94
N GLU A 97 -19.47 1.05 -11.80
CA GLU A 97 -19.87 2.14 -10.91
C GLU A 97 -20.67 1.64 -9.72
N CYS A 98 -20.22 1.99 -8.52
CA CYS A 98 -20.87 1.62 -7.27
C CYS A 98 -21.80 2.74 -6.80
N ASP A 99 -22.88 2.38 -6.12
CA ASP A 99 -23.84 3.27 -5.46
C ASP A 99 -23.32 3.84 -4.12
N ALA A 100 -22.01 3.80 -3.91
CA ALA A 100 -21.39 4.28 -2.69
C ALA A 100 -21.60 5.80 -2.52
N GLY A 101 -21.79 6.22 -1.28
CA GLY A 101 -21.83 7.64 -0.94
C GLY A 101 -20.52 8.32 -1.33
N PHE A 102 -20.61 9.40 -2.11
CA PHE A 102 -19.48 10.26 -2.37
C PHE A 102 -19.27 11.16 -1.15
N ASP A 103 -18.20 10.93 -0.39
CA ASP A 103 -17.74 11.92 0.57
C ASP A 103 -17.13 13.09 -0.22
N PRO A 104 -17.73 14.29 -0.17
CA PRO A 104 -17.13 15.45 -0.82
C PRO A 104 -15.74 15.69 -0.20
N PRO A 105 -14.75 16.11 -1.00
CA PRO A 105 -13.44 16.44 -0.47
C PRO A 105 -13.62 17.45 0.66
N PRO A 106 -12.91 17.30 1.79
CA PRO A 106 -13.05 18.21 2.92
C PRO A 106 -12.78 19.62 2.42
N THR A 107 -13.74 20.52 2.62
CA THR A 107 -13.56 21.93 2.30
C THR A 107 -12.49 22.48 3.23
N MET A 108 -11.34 22.85 2.67
CA MET A 108 -10.29 23.50 3.45
C MET A 108 -10.86 24.79 4.07
N PRO A 109 -10.73 25.00 5.38
CA PRO A 109 -11.24 26.22 6.00
C PRO A 109 -10.50 27.44 5.42
N PRO A 110 -11.17 28.60 5.29
CA PRO A 110 -10.52 29.82 4.85
C PRO A 110 -9.33 30.18 5.76
N PRO A 111 -8.24 30.73 5.21
CA PRO A 111 -7.05 31.05 5.98
C PRO A 111 -7.32 32.19 6.97
N CYS A 112 -7.05 31.96 8.26
CA CYS A 112 -7.07 33.01 9.28
C CYS A 112 -5.95 34.03 9.01
N ARG A 113 -6.28 35.33 8.98
CA ARG A 113 -5.32 36.43 8.74
C ARG A 113 -5.12 37.31 9.96
N CYS A 114 -5.03 36.72 11.15
CA CYS A 114 -4.89 37.46 12.40
C CYS A 114 -3.48 38.06 12.53
N GLN A 115 -3.40 39.30 12.97
CA GLN A 115 -2.14 39.97 13.30
C GLN A 115 -1.96 40.02 14.83
N ASN A 116 -0.72 40.25 15.29
CA ASN A 116 -0.41 40.51 16.71
C ASN A 116 -0.85 39.44 17.71
N GLY A 117 -0.89 38.16 17.32
CA GLY A 117 -1.26 37.07 18.22
C GLY A 117 -2.76 36.93 18.51
N GLY A 118 -3.63 37.46 17.65
CA GLY A 118 -5.08 37.26 17.75
C GLY A 118 -5.50 35.79 17.65
N THR A 119 -6.58 35.43 18.35
CA THR A 119 -7.15 34.07 18.34
C THR A 119 -8.12 33.93 17.17
N CYS A 120 -7.90 32.93 16.32
CA CYS A 120 -8.82 32.66 15.21
C CYS A 120 -10.04 31.87 15.68
N TYR A 121 -11.23 32.29 15.24
CA TYR A 121 -12.49 31.54 15.41
C TYR A 121 -13.29 31.56 14.10
N PHE A 122 -14.20 30.59 13.96
CA PHE A 122 -15.04 30.44 12.78
C PHE A 122 -16.48 30.80 13.12
N ASP A 123 -17.05 31.75 12.37
CA ASP A 123 -18.46 32.12 12.46
C ASP A 123 -19.04 32.18 11.03
N ASP A 124 -20.20 31.56 10.80
CA ASP A 124 -20.87 31.46 9.49
C ASP A 124 -19.91 31.21 8.29
N ASN A 125 -19.05 30.21 8.40
CA ASN A 125 -18.08 29.81 7.36
C ASN A 125 -17.00 30.87 7.03
N GLN A 126 -16.83 31.89 7.87
CA GLN A 126 -15.77 32.90 7.77
C GLN A 126 -14.73 32.70 8.87
N ALA A 127 -13.44 32.83 8.51
CA ALA A 127 -12.35 32.85 9.48
C ALA A 127 -12.20 34.27 10.04
N LEU A 128 -12.51 34.45 11.31
CA LEU A 128 -12.46 35.72 12.02
C LEU A 128 -11.29 35.79 13.00
N CYS A 129 -10.91 37.03 13.28
CA CYS A 129 -9.98 37.49 14.29
C CYS A 129 -10.72 38.62 15.05
#